data_AF-A0A3S0FT56-F1
#
_entry.id   AF-A0A3S0FT56-F1
#
_cell.length_a   1.000
_cell.length_b   1.000
_cell.length_c   1.000
_cell.angle_alpha   90.00
_cell.angle_beta   90.00
_cell.angle_gamma   90.00
#
_symmetry.space_group_name_H-M   'P 1'
#
loop_
_entity.id
_entity.type
_entity.pdbx_description
1 polymer ?
#
loop_
_entity_poly.entity_id
_entity_poly.type
_entity_poly.pdbx_seq_one_letter_code
_entity_poly.pdbx_strand_id
1 'polypeptide(L)'
;MLTMSRPSLRTDIDAAFIATRSPWEVVEPMWWSVSVFDGPQQYERDLQRFSREQRLMFACMCYVGEVNTGGHEQFYANNVGIVWRDALAGFQAFGETEVARILEASVERLGGAPSLDRSERFAYLLRLRPDFRDLDERFYRLESSRPLQDSLARTMRRNPTAFLMSGLIPDAAQA
;
A
#
# COMPACT_ATOMS: atom_id res chain seq x y z
N MET A 1 -4.14 -23.84 -13.40
CA MET A 1 -3.84 -23.40 -12.03
C MET A 1 -2.34 -23.54 -11.86
N LEU A 2 -1.58 -22.49 -12.17
CA LEU A 2 -0.12 -22.48 -12.03
C LEU A 2 0.18 -22.09 -10.59
N THR A 3 0.58 -23.05 -9.77
CA THR A 3 1.22 -22.82 -8.48
C THR A 3 2.52 -22.06 -8.76
N MET A 4 2.53 -20.75 -8.50
CA MET A 4 3.78 -19.99 -8.50
C MET A 4 4.55 -20.31 -7.23
N SER A 5 5.21 -21.48 -7.17
CA SER A 5 6.29 -21.68 -6.20
C SER A 5 7.45 -20.76 -6.58
N ARG A 6 7.84 -19.86 -5.67
CA ARG A 6 8.99 -18.98 -5.88
C ARG A 6 9.97 -19.00 -4.69
N PRO A 7 11.26 -18.74 -4.97
CA PRO A 7 12.40 -19.10 -4.13
C PRO A 7 12.47 -18.22 -2.89
N SER A 8 13.18 -18.70 -1.87
CA SER A 8 13.56 -17.99 -0.65
C SER A 8 13.65 -16.48 -0.88
N LEU A 9 12.68 -15.71 -0.37
CA LEU A 9 12.66 -14.26 -0.52
C LEU A 9 14.00 -13.73 -0.02
N ARG A 10 14.68 -12.91 -0.84
CA ARG A 10 15.86 -12.19 -0.37
C ARG A 10 15.39 -11.28 0.75
N THR A 11 15.74 -11.64 1.96
CA THR A 11 15.27 -10.92 3.13
C THR A 11 16.25 -9.87 3.64
N ASP A 12 17.47 -9.87 3.09
CA ASP A 12 18.48 -8.87 3.39
C ASP A 12 18.30 -7.66 2.47
N ILE A 13 17.48 -6.72 2.95
CA ILE A 13 17.33 -5.37 2.42
C ILE A 13 18.30 -4.48 3.18
N ASP A 14 19.45 -4.20 2.58
CA ASP A 14 20.45 -3.29 3.12
C ASP A 14 20.39 -1.89 2.48
N ALA A 15 21.22 -0.97 2.97
CA ALA A 15 21.30 0.39 2.45
C ALA A 15 21.73 0.44 0.97
N ALA A 16 22.57 -0.49 0.51
CA ALA A 16 23.03 -0.54 -0.88
C ALA A 16 21.91 -0.99 -1.84
N PHE A 17 21.07 -1.92 -1.37
CA PHE A 17 19.84 -2.32 -2.06
C PHE A 17 18.89 -1.13 -2.16
N ILE A 18 18.56 -0.46 -1.04
CA ILE A 18 17.68 0.72 -1.01
C ILE A 18 18.21 1.86 -1.91
N ALA A 19 19.52 2.03 -2.01
CA ALA A 19 20.12 3.07 -2.84
C ALA A 19 19.81 2.91 -4.34
N THR A 20 19.62 1.67 -4.81
CA THR A 20 19.56 1.36 -6.25
C THR A 20 18.23 0.78 -6.71
N ARG A 21 17.35 0.38 -5.78
CA ARG A 21 16.12 -0.35 -6.08
C ARG A 21 14.90 0.56 -6.04
N SER A 22 13.83 0.09 -6.66
CA SER A 22 12.52 0.73 -6.55
C SER A 22 11.91 0.49 -5.15
N PRO A 23 11.05 1.40 -4.66
CA PRO A 23 10.26 1.16 -3.45
C PRO A 23 9.48 -0.15 -3.48
N TRP A 24 8.99 -0.56 -4.66
CA TRP A 24 8.30 -1.83 -4.84
C TRP A 24 9.20 -3.01 -4.49
N GLU A 25 10.41 -3.07 -5.06
CA GLU A 25 11.37 -4.14 -4.77
C GLU A 25 11.78 -4.18 -3.28
N VAL A 26 11.78 -3.03 -2.60
CA VAL A 26 12.11 -2.98 -1.17
C VAL A 26 10.97 -3.51 -0.30
N VAL A 27 9.71 -3.25 -0.65
CA VAL A 27 8.54 -3.74 0.11
C VAL A 27 7.99 -5.06 -0.42
N GLU A 28 8.52 -5.59 -1.52
CA GLU A 28 8.12 -6.88 -2.10
C GLU A 28 8.10 -8.02 -1.05
N PRO A 29 9.06 -8.15 -0.12
CA PRO A 29 8.98 -9.19 0.90
C PRO A 29 7.74 -9.06 1.81
N MET A 30 7.23 -7.85 2.01
CA MET A 30 5.99 -7.61 2.77
C MET A 30 4.76 -8.04 1.97
N TRP A 31 4.75 -7.84 0.65
CA TRP A 31 3.66 -8.29 -0.22
C TRP A 31 3.39 -9.79 -0.13
N TRP A 32 4.45 -10.57 0.05
CA TRP A 32 4.35 -12.03 0.21
C TRP A 32 4.03 -12.50 1.63
N SER A 33 4.12 -11.63 2.63
CA SER A 33 4.08 -12.03 4.05
C SER A 33 3.05 -11.31 4.90
N VAL A 34 2.40 -10.28 4.35
CA VAL A 34 1.30 -9.56 4.98
C VAL A 34 0.02 -9.96 4.28
N SER A 35 -0.84 -10.71 4.97
CA SER A 35 -2.14 -11.06 4.41
C SER A 35 -3.10 -9.86 4.45
N VAL A 36 -3.57 -9.46 3.28
CA VAL A 36 -4.70 -8.53 3.12
C VAL A 36 -6.05 -9.27 3.02
N PHE A 37 -6.03 -10.61 2.96
CA PHE A 37 -7.20 -11.46 2.68
C PHE A 37 -7.86 -11.99 3.96
N ASP A 38 -7.07 -12.27 4.99
CA ASP A 38 -7.53 -12.91 6.24
C ASP A 38 -8.06 -11.90 7.28
N GLY A 39 -8.37 -10.69 6.83
CA GLY A 39 -9.01 -9.66 7.63
C GLY A 39 -8.07 -8.85 8.54
N PRO A 40 -8.64 -7.88 9.27
CA PRO A 40 -7.88 -6.86 10.00
C PRO A 40 -6.96 -7.39 11.10
N GLN A 41 -7.36 -8.45 11.80
CA GLN A 41 -6.56 -9.02 12.88
C GLN A 41 -5.30 -9.72 12.34
N GLN A 42 -5.43 -10.46 11.23
CA GLN A 42 -4.28 -11.08 10.59
C GLN A 42 -3.36 -10.02 9.99
N TYR A 43 -3.92 -9.03 9.28
CA TYR A 43 -3.18 -7.92 8.71
C TYR A 43 -2.29 -7.23 9.76
N GLU A 44 -2.86 -6.83 10.89
CA GLU A 44 -2.09 -6.19 11.97
C GLU A 44 -1.05 -7.13 12.56
N ARG A 45 -1.39 -8.41 12.77
CA ARG A 45 -0.46 -9.41 13.29
C ARG A 45 0.75 -9.61 12.38
N ASP A 46 0.56 -9.64 11.06
CA ASP A 46 1.67 -9.78 10.13
C ASP A 46 2.54 -8.53 10.11
N LEU A 47 1.93 -7.35 10.21
CA LEU A 47 2.65 -6.09 10.26
C LEU A 47 3.54 -5.94 11.52
N GLN A 48 3.24 -6.63 12.64
CA GLN A 48 4.00 -6.56 13.91
C GLN A 48 5.51 -6.75 13.78
N ARG A 49 5.96 -7.51 12.78
CA ARG A 49 7.39 -7.78 12.54
C ARG A 49 8.13 -6.66 11.78
N PHE A 50 7.41 -5.66 11.26
CA PHE A 50 7.96 -4.59 10.44
C PHE A 50 7.99 -3.26 11.19
N SER A 51 9.00 -2.44 10.89
CA SER A 51 9.11 -1.07 11.38
C SER A 51 7.91 -0.23 10.91
N ARG A 52 7.62 0.87 11.61
CA ARG A 52 6.53 1.75 11.21
C ARG A 52 6.73 2.24 9.77
N GLU A 53 7.93 2.67 9.41
CA GLU A 53 8.24 3.20 8.08
C GLU A 53 8.05 2.15 6.98
N GLN A 54 8.42 0.89 7.24
CA GLN A 54 8.17 -0.23 6.32
C GLN A 54 6.68 -0.44 6.07
N ARG A 55 5.85 -0.46 7.13
CA ARG A 55 4.39 -0.60 7.01
C ARG A 55 3.78 0.52 6.19
N LEU A 56 4.18 1.76 6.47
CA LEU A 56 3.69 2.94 5.76
C LEU A 56 4.08 2.92 4.28
N MET A 57 5.32 2.55 3.97
CA MET A 57 5.80 2.43 2.58
C MET A 57 5.07 1.31 1.83
N PHE A 58 4.89 0.15 2.46
CA PHE A 58 4.13 -0.96 1.91
C PHE A 58 2.70 -0.54 1.55
N ALA A 59 2.00 0.10 2.49
CA ALA A 59 0.64 0.58 2.28
C ALA A 59 0.54 1.62 1.15
N CYS A 60 1.50 2.56 1.09
CA CYS A 60 1.59 3.53 0.00
C CYS A 60 1.75 2.84 -1.36
N MET A 61 2.65 1.86 -1.46
CA MET A 61 2.90 1.12 -2.70
C MET A 61 1.70 0.27 -3.13
N CYS A 62 1.02 -0.38 -2.19
CA CYS A 62 -0.22 -1.11 -2.46
C CYS A 62 -1.33 -0.19 -2.98
N TYR A 63 -1.53 0.97 -2.35
CA TYR A 63 -2.49 1.96 -2.80
C TYR A 63 -2.17 2.46 -4.23
N VAL A 64 -0.92 2.85 -4.47
CA VAL A 64 -0.48 3.33 -5.80
C VAL A 64 -0.72 2.27 -6.87
N GLY A 65 -0.42 0.99 -6.59
CA GLY A 65 -0.63 -0.11 -7.52
C GLY A 65 -2.11 -0.35 -7.87
N GLU A 66 -2.99 -0.39 -6.88
CA GLU A 66 -4.43 -0.59 -7.10
C GLU A 66 -5.07 0.58 -7.86
N VAL A 67 -4.79 1.82 -7.44
CA VAL A 67 -5.39 3.00 -8.07
C VAL A 67 -4.89 3.19 -9.50
N ASN A 68 -3.61 2.94 -9.79
CA ASN A 68 -3.11 2.94 -11.18
C ASN A 68 -3.76 1.84 -12.04
N THR A 69 -4.24 0.74 -11.45
CA THR A 69 -4.81 -0.38 -12.19
C THR A 69 -6.31 -0.19 -12.47
N GLY A 70 -7.08 0.29 -11.49
CA GLY A 70 -8.54 0.37 -11.60
C GLY A 70 -9.18 1.52 -10.81
N GLY A 71 -8.41 2.53 -10.43
CA GLY A 71 -8.89 3.69 -9.68
C GLY A 71 -9.32 3.37 -8.24
N HIS A 72 -9.93 4.35 -7.60
CA HIS A 72 -10.40 4.22 -6.22
C HIS A 72 -11.55 3.21 -6.07
N GLU A 73 -12.36 2.99 -7.12
CA GLU A 73 -13.41 1.97 -7.09
C GLU A 73 -12.81 0.58 -6.87
N GLN A 74 -11.79 0.21 -7.65
CA GLN A 74 -11.10 -1.06 -7.50
C GLN A 74 -10.40 -1.15 -6.13
N PHE A 75 -9.68 -0.09 -5.73
CA PHE A 75 -8.98 -0.05 -4.44
C PHE A 75 -9.91 -0.39 -3.26
N TYR A 76 -11.11 0.20 -3.22
CA TYR A 76 -12.07 -0.08 -2.15
C TYR A 76 -12.82 -1.40 -2.30
N ALA A 77 -13.06 -1.87 -3.52
CA ALA A 77 -13.74 -3.15 -3.78
C ALA A 77 -12.86 -4.38 -3.47
N ASN A 78 -11.54 -4.22 -3.56
CA ASN A 78 -10.56 -5.28 -3.34
C ASN A 78 -10.11 -5.37 -1.89
N ASN A 79 -9.48 -6.50 -1.54
CA ASN A 79 -8.93 -6.75 -0.20
C ASN A 79 -7.85 -5.75 0.19
N VAL A 80 -7.04 -5.31 -0.78
CA VAL A 80 -5.97 -4.32 -0.60
C VAL A 80 -6.48 -3.00 -0.01
N GLY A 81 -7.76 -2.64 -0.19
CA GLY A 81 -8.38 -1.47 0.46
C GLY A 81 -8.23 -1.42 1.98
N ILE A 82 -7.89 -2.53 2.64
CA ILE A 82 -7.55 -2.58 4.07
C ILE A 82 -6.39 -1.66 4.46
N VAL A 83 -5.46 -1.37 3.54
CA VAL A 83 -4.26 -0.58 3.82
C VAL A 83 -4.52 0.93 3.90
N TRP A 84 -5.76 1.41 3.67
CA TRP A 84 -6.04 2.83 3.45
C TRP A 84 -5.57 3.75 4.58
N ARG A 85 -5.66 3.30 5.84
CA ARG A 85 -5.22 4.08 7.01
C ARG A 85 -3.71 4.26 7.02
N ASP A 86 -2.98 3.18 6.77
CA ASP A 86 -1.51 3.20 6.72
C ASP A 86 -1.00 3.91 5.48
N ALA A 87 -1.69 3.81 4.35
CA ALA A 87 -1.36 4.56 3.14
C ALA A 87 -1.51 6.06 3.37
N LEU A 88 -2.62 6.48 3.98
CA LEU A 88 -2.85 7.89 4.32
C LEU A 88 -1.78 8.41 5.29
N ALA A 89 -1.53 7.68 6.39
CA ALA A 89 -0.50 8.04 7.35
C ALA A 89 0.89 8.08 6.72
N GLY A 90 1.16 7.20 5.75
CA GLY A 90 2.41 7.13 5.00
C GLY A 90 2.60 8.32 4.11
N PHE A 91 1.61 8.66 3.27
CA PHE A 91 1.69 9.85 2.42
C PHE A 91 1.86 11.13 3.24
N GLN A 92 1.16 11.26 4.37
CA GLN A 92 1.35 12.39 5.29
C GLN A 92 2.77 12.41 5.88
N ALA A 93 3.28 11.28 6.37
CA ALA A 93 4.62 11.18 6.96
C ALA A 93 5.75 11.42 5.93
N PHE A 94 5.53 11.03 4.68
CA PHE A 94 6.52 11.17 3.60
C PHE A 94 6.42 12.50 2.85
N GLY A 95 5.49 13.38 3.23
CA GLY A 95 5.31 14.70 2.62
C GLY A 95 4.57 14.69 1.28
N GLU A 96 3.89 13.59 0.96
CA GLU A 96 3.11 13.39 -0.26
C GLU A 96 1.70 13.99 -0.13
N THR A 97 1.67 15.30 0.11
CA THR A 97 0.45 16.02 0.51
C THR A 97 -0.70 15.95 -0.50
N GLU A 98 -0.43 15.93 -1.82
CA GLU A 98 -1.51 15.90 -2.81
C GLU A 98 -2.21 14.54 -2.87
N VAL A 99 -1.45 13.44 -2.89
CA VAL A 99 -2.06 12.09 -2.86
C VAL A 99 -2.71 11.80 -1.50
N ALA A 100 -2.17 12.35 -0.40
CA ALA A 100 -2.85 12.29 0.90
C ALA A 100 -4.23 12.96 0.84
N ARG A 101 -4.35 14.16 0.26
CA ARG A 101 -5.64 14.85 0.09
C ARG A 101 -6.60 14.12 -0.85
N ILE A 102 -6.07 13.48 -1.90
CA ILE A 102 -6.87 12.64 -2.80
C ILE A 102 -7.46 11.47 -2.03
N LEU A 103 -6.64 10.77 -1.25
CA LEU A 103 -7.07 9.64 -0.42
C LEU A 103 -8.04 10.07 0.70
N GLU A 104 -7.81 11.21 1.36
CA GLU A 104 -8.75 11.78 2.34
C GLU A 104 -10.11 12.05 1.69
N ALA A 105 -10.13 12.69 0.52
CA ALA A 105 -11.37 12.97 -0.19
C ALA A 105 -12.12 11.71 -0.64
N SER A 106 -11.41 10.66 -1.05
CA SER A 106 -12.02 9.39 -1.43
C SER A 106 -12.56 8.61 -0.21
N VAL A 107 -11.88 8.69 0.93
CA VAL A 107 -12.35 8.19 2.23
C VAL A 107 -13.65 8.89 2.66
N GLU A 108 -13.71 10.22 2.56
CA GLU A 108 -14.92 10.99 2.86
C GLU A 108 -16.11 10.60 1.98
N ARG A 109 -15.89 10.41 0.68
CA ARG A 109 -16.93 9.93 -0.25
C ARG A 109 -17.44 8.53 0.08
N LEU A 110 -16.63 7.72 0.76
CA LEU A 110 -17.00 6.39 1.24
C LEU A 110 -17.47 6.40 2.71
N GLY A 111 -17.86 7.56 3.23
CA GLY A 111 -18.48 7.72 4.56
C GLY A 111 -17.49 8.03 5.69
N GLY A 112 -16.28 8.50 5.37
CA GLY A 112 -15.30 9.03 6.32
C GLY A 112 -14.51 7.99 7.11
N ALA A 113 -15.08 6.79 7.32
CA ALA A 113 -14.40 5.68 7.97
C ALA A 113 -14.69 4.34 7.28
N PRO A 114 -14.19 4.11 6.05
CA PRO A 114 -14.34 2.84 5.35
C PRO A 114 -13.89 1.66 6.24
N SER A 115 -14.71 0.61 6.29
CA SER A 115 -14.37 -0.59 7.06
C SER A 115 -13.08 -1.20 6.53
N LEU A 116 -12.30 -1.81 7.43
CA LEU A 116 -11.14 -2.61 7.06
C LEU A 116 -11.57 -3.97 6.51
N ASP A 117 -12.76 -4.46 6.89
CA ASP A 117 -13.38 -5.63 6.28
C ASP A 117 -13.81 -5.31 4.84
N ARG A 118 -13.42 -6.19 3.91
CA ARG A 118 -13.67 -6.00 2.48
C ARG A 118 -15.15 -6.09 2.13
N SER A 119 -15.91 -6.98 2.76
CA SER A 119 -17.33 -7.16 2.46
C SER A 119 -18.16 -5.96 2.94
N GLU A 120 -17.88 -5.47 4.16
CA GLU A 120 -18.52 -4.27 4.70
C GLU A 120 -18.17 -3.02 3.88
N ARG A 121 -16.89 -2.85 3.52
CA ARG A 121 -16.44 -1.73 2.69
C ARG A 121 -17.08 -1.77 1.29
N PHE A 122 -17.17 -2.95 0.68
CA PHE A 122 -17.86 -3.13 -0.59
C PHE A 122 -19.36 -2.82 -0.50
N ALA A 123 -20.02 -3.18 0.61
CA ALA A 123 -21.41 -2.80 0.84
C ALA A 123 -21.59 -1.27 0.91
N TYR A 124 -20.63 -0.54 1.48
CA TYR A 124 -20.64 0.94 1.44
C TYR A 124 -20.48 1.48 0.03
N LEU A 125 -19.59 0.91 -0.77
CA LEU A 125 -19.40 1.27 -2.17
C LEU A 125 -20.73 1.15 -2.95
N LEU A 126 -21.43 0.02 -2.81
CA LEU A 126 -22.70 -0.23 -3.48
C LEU A 126 -23.83 0.71 -3.01
N ARG A 127 -23.84 1.04 -1.72
CA ARG A 127 -24.86 1.88 -1.10
C ARG A 127 -24.68 3.36 -1.43
N LEU A 128 -23.45 3.86 -1.28
CA LEU A 128 -23.13 5.28 -1.43
C LEU A 128 -22.93 5.67 -2.90
N ARG A 129 -22.50 4.71 -3.74
CA ARG A 129 -22.16 4.92 -5.16
C ARG A 129 -21.34 6.19 -5.38
N PRO A 130 -20.21 6.34 -4.67
CA PRO A 130 -19.38 7.52 -4.80
C PRO A 130 -18.86 7.65 -6.23
N ASP A 131 -18.91 8.86 -6.78
CA ASP A 131 -18.15 9.18 -7.99
C ASP A 131 -16.71 9.46 -7.57
N PHE A 132 -15.73 8.75 -8.13
CA PHE A 132 -14.30 8.97 -7.86
C PHE A 132 -13.55 9.57 -9.05
N ARG A 133 -14.21 9.81 -10.18
CA ARG A 133 -13.53 10.13 -11.45
C ARG A 133 -12.61 11.33 -11.37
N ASP A 134 -13.02 12.41 -10.70
CA ASP A 134 -12.17 13.60 -10.53
C ASP A 134 -10.97 13.34 -9.62
N LEU A 135 -11.08 12.43 -8.65
CA LEU A 135 -9.96 12.02 -7.78
C LEU A 135 -8.99 11.11 -8.51
N ASP A 136 -9.52 10.17 -9.31
CA ASP A 136 -8.71 9.31 -10.20
C ASP A 136 -7.96 10.18 -11.22
N GLU A 137 -8.63 11.11 -11.89
CA GLU A 137 -7.99 12.05 -12.83
C GLU A 137 -6.89 12.90 -12.18
N ARG A 138 -7.12 13.39 -10.96
CA ARG A 138 -6.10 14.12 -10.20
C ARG A 138 -4.91 13.22 -9.85
N PHE A 139 -5.16 11.99 -9.44
CA PHE A 139 -4.12 11.01 -9.14
C PHE A 139 -3.30 10.68 -10.39
N TYR A 140 -3.94 10.36 -11.52
CA TYR A 140 -3.24 10.04 -12.76
C TYR A 140 -2.43 11.22 -13.29
N ARG A 141 -2.93 12.44 -13.13
CA ARG A 141 -2.17 13.66 -13.48
C ARG A 141 -0.94 13.83 -12.58
N LEU A 142 -1.08 13.56 -11.28
CA LEU A 142 0.04 13.57 -10.35
C LEU A 142 1.09 12.52 -10.77
N GLU A 143 0.68 11.26 -10.95
CA GLU A 143 1.56 10.16 -11.38
C GLU A 143 2.26 10.44 -12.72
N SER A 144 1.54 11.04 -13.68
CA SER A 144 2.10 11.38 -15.00
C SER A 144 3.14 12.52 -14.93
N SER A 145 2.94 13.48 -14.01
CA SER A 145 3.83 14.65 -13.89
C SER A 145 5.01 14.42 -12.95
N ARG A 146 4.81 13.62 -11.92
CA ARG A 146 5.79 13.26 -10.89
C ARG A 146 5.39 11.90 -10.30
N PRO A 147 5.92 10.80 -10.86
CA PRO A 147 5.64 9.46 -10.33
C PRO A 147 5.91 9.39 -8.83
N LEU A 148 4.93 8.95 -8.05
CA LEU A 148 5.04 8.82 -6.59
C LEU A 148 6.14 7.83 -6.22
N GLN A 149 6.39 6.82 -7.05
CA GLN A 149 7.48 5.88 -6.84
C GLN A 149 8.85 6.59 -6.76
N ASP A 150 9.07 7.66 -7.51
CA ASP A 150 10.35 8.41 -7.48
C ASP A 150 10.51 9.24 -6.20
N SER A 151 9.43 9.84 -5.71
CA SER A 151 9.48 10.62 -4.47
C SER A 151 9.55 9.72 -3.24
N LEU A 152 8.83 8.61 -3.23
CA LEU A 152 8.95 7.56 -2.22
C LEU A 152 10.36 6.95 -2.20
N ALA A 153 10.97 6.70 -3.36
CA ALA A 153 12.37 6.25 -3.43
C ALA A 153 13.34 7.27 -2.79
N ARG A 154 13.13 8.57 -3.02
CA ARG A 154 13.94 9.62 -2.37
C ARG A 154 13.76 9.61 -0.86
N THR A 155 12.55 9.38 -0.35
CA THR A 155 12.29 9.23 1.09
C THR A 155 13.09 8.08 1.68
N MET A 156 13.08 6.92 1.04
CA MET A 156 13.82 5.75 1.50
C MET A 156 15.33 5.99 1.51
N ARG A 157 15.86 6.62 0.45
CA ARG A 157 17.28 6.93 0.32
C ARG A 157 17.77 7.97 1.33
N ARG A 158 16.89 8.86 1.81
CA ARG A 158 17.21 9.83 2.87
C ARG A 158 17.31 9.21 4.26
N ASN A 159 16.63 8.07 4.48
CA ASN A 159 16.63 7.37 5.75
C ASN A 159 16.63 5.84 5.53
N PRO A 160 17.69 5.26 4.94
CA PRO A 160 17.70 3.85 4.58
C PRO A 160 17.61 2.94 5.80
N THR A 161 18.11 3.40 6.95
CA THR A 161 18.08 2.68 8.24
C THR A 161 16.66 2.32 8.69
N ALA A 162 15.65 3.11 8.34
CA ALA A 162 14.26 2.83 8.70
C ALA A 162 13.61 1.73 7.84
N PHE A 163 14.24 1.36 6.72
CA PHE A 163 13.72 0.38 5.75
C PHE A 163 14.55 -0.90 5.69
N LEU A 164 15.59 -1.04 6.51
CA LEU A 164 16.41 -2.24 6.55
C LEU A 164 15.59 -3.46 6.98
N MET A 165 15.80 -4.57 6.29
CA MET A 165 15.14 -5.83 6.58
C MET A 165 16.21 -6.93 6.61
N SER A 166 16.07 -7.87 7.54
CA SER A 166 16.98 -9.00 7.69
C SER A 166 16.23 -10.19 8.28
N GLY A 167 16.61 -11.41 7.89
CA GLY A 167 16.06 -12.65 8.47
C GLY A 167 14.86 -13.21 7.72
N LEU A 168 14.50 -14.48 7.93
CA LEU A 168 13.46 -15.17 7.14
C LEU A 168 12.07 -14.59 7.43
N ILE A 169 11.35 -14.19 6.39
CA ILE A 169 9.95 -13.82 6.49
C ILE A 169 9.12 -15.04 6.07
N PRO A 170 8.39 -15.68 7.00
CA PRO A 170 7.53 -16.78 6.64
C PRO A 170 6.41 -16.30 5.71
N ASP A 171 6.13 -17.13 4.71
CA ASP A 171 5.10 -16.94 3.70
C ASP A 171 3.73 -16.70 4.37
N ALA A 172 3.02 -15.65 3.95
CA ALA A 172 1.60 -15.55 4.26
C ALA A 172 0.88 -16.38 3.21
N ALA A 173 0.22 -17.46 3.63
CA ALA A 173 -0.54 -18.30 2.73
C ALA A 173 -1.53 -17.44 1.93
N GLN A 174 -1.21 -17.15 0.67
CA GLN A 174 -2.14 -16.52 -0.27
C GLN A 174 -3.08 -17.63 -0.73
N ALA A 175 -4.31 -17.65 -0.20
CA ALA A 175 -5.37 -18.55 -0.64
C ALA A 175 -6.07 -18.01 -1.89
#